data_AF-A0AA41BK03-F1
#
_entry.id   AF-A0AA41BK03-F1
#
_cell.length_a   1.000
_cell.length_b   1.000
_cell.length_c   1.000
_cell.angle_alpha   90.00
_cell.angle_beta   90.00
_cell.angle_gamma   90.00
#
_symmetry.space_group_name_H-M   'P 1'
#
loop_
_entity.id
_entity.type
_entity.pdbx_description
1 polymer ?
#
loop_
_entity_poly.entity_id
_entity_poly.type
_entity_poly.pdbx_seq_one_letter_code
_entity_poly.pdbx_strand_id
1 'polypeptide(L)' 'MKPAAKEVGNYASALRKGFQLVKDSKLLTGKHILAVQEELEKNKAGYRRLSGTDLKNQQTGEVIYTPPQSLK' A
#
# COMPACT_ATOMS: atom_id res chain seq x y z
N MET A 1 19.06 -14.12 2.38
CA MET A 1 18.70 -12.95 3.21
C MET A 1 17.47 -13.30 4.05
N LYS A 2 17.40 -12.87 5.32
CA LYS A 2 16.22 -13.09 6.16
C LYS A 2 15.01 -12.30 5.61
N PRO A 3 13.77 -12.82 5.64
CA PRO A 3 12.58 -12.14 5.10
C PRO A 3 12.41 -10.69 5.58
N ALA A 4 12.59 -10.43 6.88
CA ALA A 4 12.49 -9.09 7.44
C ALA A 4 13.52 -8.10 6.87
N ALA A 5 14.75 -8.56 6.57
CA ALA A 5 15.78 -7.70 5.98
C ALA A 5 15.44 -7.34 4.52
N LYS A 6 14.81 -8.27 3.79
CA LYS A 6 14.30 -8.01 2.43
C LYS A 6 13.16 -6.99 2.45
N GLU A 7 12.27 -7.11 3.42
CA GLU A 7 11.13 -6.20 3.61
C GLU A 7 11.58 -4.77 3.90
N VAL A 8 12.54 -4.59 4.82
CA VAL A 8 13.14 -3.27 5.11
C VAL A 8 13.77 -2.66 3.85
N GLY A 9 14.45 -3.46 3.04
CA GLY A 9 15.02 -3.02 1.76
C GLY A 9 13.96 -2.53 0.78
N ASN A 10 12.83 -3.25 0.67
CA ASN A 10 11.71 -2.86 -0.18
C ASN A 10 11.08 -1.55 0.28
N TYR A 11 10.87 -1.35 1.59
CA TYR A 11 10.38 -0.07 2.13
C TYR A 11 11.31 1.10 1.79
N ALA A 12 12.62 0.91 1.97
CA ALA A 12 13.60 1.96 1.68
C ALA A 12 13.68 2.30 0.18
N SER A 13 13.46 1.31 -0.71
CA SER A 13 13.36 1.52 -2.16
C SER A 13 12.10 2.30 -2.51
N ALA A 14 10.94 1.83 -2.03
CA ALA A 14 9.63 2.41 -2.29
C ALA A 14 9.54 3.87 -1.82
N LEU A 15 10.09 4.18 -0.64
CA LEU A 15 10.12 5.55 -0.11
C LEU A 15 10.93 6.49 -0.99
N ARG A 16 12.14 6.08 -1.43
CA ARG A 16 12.98 6.90 -2.33
C ARG A 16 12.29 7.15 -3.67
N LYS A 17 11.66 6.12 -4.23
CA LYS A 17 10.89 6.23 -5.48
C LYS A 17 9.73 7.23 -5.33
N GLY A 18 8.94 7.11 -4.26
CA GLY A 18 7.84 8.03 -3.98
C GLY A 18 8.31 9.47 -3.82
N PHE A 19 9.39 9.68 -3.07
CA PHE A 19 10.00 11.01 -2.91
C PHE A 19 10.43 11.61 -4.25
N GLN A 20 11.10 10.84 -5.10
CA GLN A 20 11.54 11.31 -6.42
C GLN A 20 10.35 11.70 -7.31
N LEU A 21 9.31 10.86 -7.37
CA LEU A 21 8.09 11.16 -8.14
C LEU A 21 7.42 12.47 -7.71
N VAL A 22 7.29 12.70 -6.40
CA VAL A 22 6.70 13.94 -5.86
C VAL A 22 7.62 15.12 -6.13
N LYS A 23 8.94 14.95 -5.98
CA LYS A 23 9.93 16.00 -6.24
C LYS A 23 9.91 16.47 -7.69
N ASP A 24 9.74 15.57 -8.65
CA ASP A 24 9.77 15.88 -10.08
C ASP A 24 8.44 16.46 -10.57
N SER A 25 7.32 15.83 -10.19
CA SER A 25 5.99 16.26 -10.60
C SER A 25 5.43 17.45 -9.81
N LYS A 26 6.02 17.75 -8.64
CA LYS A 26 5.48 18.68 -7.62
C LYS A 26 4.09 18.31 -7.09
N LEU A 27 3.65 17.08 -7.30
CA LEU A 27 2.32 16.60 -6.90
C LEU A 27 2.41 15.26 -6.18
N LEU A 28 1.50 15.04 -5.23
CA LEU A 28 1.23 13.71 -4.68
C LEU A 28 -0.07 13.17 -5.28
N THR A 29 0.05 12.21 -6.20
CA THR A 29 -1.09 11.67 -6.94
C THR A 29 -1.33 10.21 -6.59
N GLY A 30 -2.56 9.72 -6.83
CA GLY A 30 -2.88 8.29 -6.70
C GLY A 30 -1.96 7.38 -7.55
N LYS A 31 -1.54 7.85 -8.73
CA LYS A 31 -0.56 7.12 -9.57
C LYS A 31 0.79 6.94 -8.87
N HIS A 32 1.24 7.92 -8.08
CA HIS A 32 2.46 7.77 -7.28
C HIS A 32 2.28 6.74 -6.18
N ILE A 33 1.12 6.75 -5.51
CA ILE A 33 0.80 5.75 -4.47
C ILE A 33 0.84 4.34 -5.06
N LEU A 34 0.25 4.13 -6.24
CA LEU A 34 0.34 2.86 -6.96
C LEU A 34 1.80 2.49 -7.27
N ALA A 35 2.58 3.40 -7.85
CA ALA A 35 3.98 3.13 -8.18
C ALA A 35 4.87 2.78 -6.97
N VAL A 36 4.55 3.34 -5.79
CA VAL A 36 5.19 3.02 -4.50
C VAL A 36 4.73 1.65 -4.00
N GLN A 37 3.44 1.34 -4.07
CA GLN A 37 2.89 0.03 -3.69
C GLN A 37 3.50 -1.09 -4.55
N GLU A 38 3.62 -0.88 -5.85
CA GLU A 38 4.23 -1.85 -6.77
C GLU A 38 5.72 -2.08 -6.44
N GLU A 39 6.43 -1.05 -6.01
CA GLU A 39 7.84 -1.14 -5.59
C GLU A 39 8.01 -1.92 -4.29
N LEU A 40 7.08 -1.71 -3.35
CA LEU A 40 7.09 -2.33 -2.03
C LEU A 40 6.77 -3.83 -2.11
N GLU A 41 5.67 -4.16 -2.79
CA GLU A 41 5.13 -5.52 -2.88
C GLU A 41 5.72 -6.33 -4.04
N LYS A 42 6.49 -5.68 -4.94
CA LYS A 42 7.07 -6.29 -6.15
C LYS A 42 6.02 -6.98 -7.03
N ASN A 43 4.83 -6.40 -7.11
CA ASN A 43 3.72 -6.86 -7.94
C ASN A 43 2.90 -5.67 -8.46
N LYS A 44 1.94 -5.92 -9.37
CA LYS A 44 1.01 -4.91 -9.87
C LYS A 44 -0.40 -5.15 -9.34
N ALA A 45 -0.57 -5.04 -8.01
CA ALA A 45 -1.85 -5.33 -7.35
C ALA A 45 -2.94 -4.29 -7.67
N GLY A 46 -2.55 -3.03 -7.89
CA GLY A 46 -3.50 -1.94 -8.09
C GLY A 46 -4.33 -1.64 -6.84
N TYR A 47 -5.39 -0.84 -7.00
CA TYR A 47 -6.38 -0.67 -5.93
C TYR A 47 -7.29 -1.89 -5.82
N ARG A 48 -7.60 -2.27 -4.58
CA ARG A 48 -8.56 -3.35 -4.31
C ARG A 48 -9.92 -3.02 -4.90
N ARG A 49 -10.52 -3.99 -5.60
CA ARG A 49 -11.86 -3.89 -6.21
C ARG A 49 -12.91 -4.77 -5.53
N LEU A 50 -12.48 -5.80 -4.81
CA LEU A 50 -13.37 -6.71 -4.09
C LEU A 50 -13.79 -6.09 -2.76
N SER A 51 -15.10 -6.08 -2.53
CA SER A 51 -15.73 -5.76 -1.25
C SER A 51 -15.48 -6.85 -0.20
N GLY A 52 -15.75 -6.55 1.08
CA GLY A 52 -15.77 -7.53 2.17
C GLY A 52 -14.45 -7.72 2.92
N THR A 53 -13.55 -6.74 2.88
CA THR A 53 -12.40 -6.74 3.81
C THR A 53 -12.74 -5.96 5.06
N ASP A 54 -12.56 -6.55 6.22
CA ASP A 54 -12.72 -5.86 7.50
C ASP A 54 -11.39 -5.85 8.26
N LEU A 55 -11.14 -4.77 8.99
CA LEU A 55 -10.21 -4.77 10.11
C LEU A 55 -10.92 -5.38 11.31
N LYS A 56 -10.46 -6.54 11.78
CA LYS A 56 -11.06 -7.25 12.92
C LYS A 56 -10.07 -7.38 14.06
N ASN A 57 -10.58 -7.35 15.29
CA ASN A 57 -9.85 -7.80 16.45
C ASN A 57 -9.67 -9.31 16.35
N GLN A 58 -8.41 -9.78 16.29
CA GLN A 58 -8.12 -11.22 16.14
C GLN A 58 -8.56 -12.06 17.34
N GLN A 59 -8.61 -11.49 18.56
CA GLN A 59 -8.96 -12.22 19.77
C GLN A 59 -10.48 -12.33 19.96
N THR A 60 -11.23 -11.28 19.64
CA THR A 60 -12.68 -11.20 19.89
C THR A 60 -13.52 -11.46 18.64
N GLY A 61 -12.94 -11.35 17.44
CA GLY A 61 -13.66 -11.44 16.17
C GLY A 61 -14.45 -10.18 15.80
N GLU A 62 -14.44 -9.16 16.65
CA GLU A 62 -15.17 -7.91 16.45
C GLU A 62 -14.62 -7.13 15.24
N VAL A 63 -15.52 -6.60 14.40
CA VAL A 63 -15.17 -5.71 13.28
C VAL A 63 -14.92 -4.31 13.82
N ILE A 64 -13.67 -3.86 13.74
CA ILE A 64 -13.24 -2.51 14.14
C ILE A 64 -13.53 -1.50 13.02
N TYR A 65 -13.32 -1.90 11.77
CA TYR A 65 -13.50 -1.01 10.63
C TYR A 65 -13.77 -1.79 9.34
N THR A 66 -14.79 -1.36 8.61
CA THR A 66 -15.03 -1.78 7.24
C THR A 66 -14.77 -0.59 6.32
N PRO A 67 -13.78 -0.66 5.40
CA PRO A 67 -13.51 0.38 4.44
C PRO A 67 -14.71 0.62 3.51
N PRO A 68 -14.81 1.80 2.87
CA PRO A 68 -15.87 2.09 1.91
C PRO A 68 -15.99 0.98 0.85
N GLN A 69 -17.19 0.42 0.72
CA GLN A 69 -17.47 -0.72 -0.16
C GLN A 69 -17.93 -0.31 -1.56
N SER A 70 -18.18 0.99 -1.79
CA SER A 70 -18.54 1.55 -3.09
C SER A 70 -17.42 2.46 -3.59
N LEU A 71 -17.00 2.22 -4.84
CA LEU A 71 -16.22 3.18 -5.62
C LEU A 71 -17.21 4.29 -6.04
N LYS A 72 -17.07 5.50 -5.52
CA LYS A 72 -17.77 6.66 -6.07
C LYS A 72 -17.08 7.13 -7.36
#